data_AF-A0A7Z2VLV4-F1
#
_entry.id   AF-A0A7Z2VLV4-F1
#
_cell.length_a   1.000
_cell.length_b   1.000
_cell.length_c   1.000
_cell.angle_alpha   90.00
_cell.angle_beta   90.00
_cell.angle_gamma   90.00
#
_symmetry.space_group_name_H-M   'P 1'
#
loop_
_entity.id
_entity.type
_entity.pdbx_description
1 polymer ?
#
loop_
_entity_poly.entity_id
_entity_poly.type
_entity_poly.pdbx_seq_one_letter_code
_entity_poly.pdbx_strand_id
1 'polypeptide(L)'
;MDKQRDYARVVTLIYALGILITLAVVFLAVAPYSRTSHTWLSSLALLLAETAIYGLVLHYLSQGKRSSGLIPGYLAFSAIAGLYLIVVIVFIIVFSLVLDVSTTSYVLLHFIALAIAAIMASLVTLYVRHSEQQDGDPSSSSIQWVPEVRDSLLSIKQELEGWNDEASSRLSKDVANLDEKVRYSDPTSHPSLADTEADVLNQVQLLAREINGLKKAAEANGQSERIGRQIQEIGNLIARRNQKLIQLKG
;
A
#
# COMPACT_ATOMS: atom_id res chain seq x y z
N MET A 1 1.48 2.85 -22.61
CA MET A 1 1.33 4.29 -22.33
C MET A 1 0.02 4.87 -22.88
N ASP A 2 -0.53 4.39 -24.01
CA ASP A 2 -1.80 4.92 -24.55
C ASP A 2 -3.02 4.70 -23.65
N LYS A 3 -3.20 3.51 -23.08
CA LYS A 3 -4.38 3.20 -22.23
C LYS A 3 -4.54 4.15 -21.03
N GLN A 4 -3.44 4.60 -20.43
CA GLN A 4 -3.46 5.47 -19.25
C GLN A 4 -3.90 6.90 -19.59
N ARG A 5 -3.54 7.40 -20.78
CA ARG A 5 -4.00 8.69 -21.31
C ARG A 5 -5.48 8.65 -21.65
N ASP A 6 -5.97 7.52 -22.15
CA ASP A 6 -7.39 7.33 -22.46
C ASP A 6 -8.24 7.29 -21.18
N TYR A 7 -7.80 6.58 -20.13
CA TYR A 7 -8.50 6.62 -18.83
C TYR A 7 -8.53 8.02 -18.22
N ALA A 8 -7.43 8.76 -18.24
CA ALA A 8 -7.40 10.13 -17.72
C ALA A 8 -8.41 11.02 -18.45
N ARG A 9 -8.51 10.93 -19.79
CA ARG A 9 -9.49 11.68 -20.58
C ARG A 9 -10.94 11.35 -20.19
N VAL A 10 -11.25 10.06 -20.04
CA VAL A 10 -12.59 9.63 -19.61
C VAL A 10 -12.91 10.17 -18.22
N VAL A 11 -11.97 10.10 -17.27
CA VAL A 11 -12.17 10.64 -15.91
C VAL A 11 -12.35 12.15 -15.93
N THR A 12 -11.58 12.90 -16.73
CA THR A 12 -11.77 14.34 -16.91
C THR A 12 -13.14 14.69 -17.49
N LEU A 13 -13.65 13.92 -18.45
CA LEU A 13 -14.98 14.11 -19.01
C LEU A 13 -16.08 13.86 -17.97
N ILE A 14 -15.96 12.78 -17.18
CA ILE A 14 -16.89 12.49 -16.09
C ILE A 14 -16.88 13.61 -15.05
N TYR A 15 -15.70 14.12 -14.69
CA TYR A 15 -15.55 15.24 -13.76
C TYR A 15 -16.20 16.52 -14.30
N ALA A 16 -15.95 16.87 -15.56
CA ALA A 16 -16.55 18.05 -16.18
C ALA A 16 -18.08 17.94 -16.21
N LEU A 17 -18.61 16.76 -16.53
CA LEU A 17 -20.05 16.50 -16.48
C LEU A 17 -20.60 16.58 -15.06
N GLY A 18 -19.86 16.07 -14.07
CA GLY A 18 -20.18 16.17 -12.65
C GLY A 18 -20.35 17.62 -12.20
N ILE A 19 -19.38 18.48 -12.51
CA ILE A 19 -19.45 19.93 -12.21
C ILE A 19 -20.71 20.55 -12.83
N LEU A 20 -20.99 20.24 -14.10
CA LEU A 20 -22.16 20.78 -14.79
C LEU A 20 -23.47 20.35 -14.13
N ILE A 21 -23.56 19.08 -13.72
CA ILE A 21 -24.72 18.55 -13.00
C ILE A 21 -24.86 19.24 -11.65
N THR A 22 -23.78 19.36 -10.88
CA THR A 22 -23.79 19.98 -9.55
C THR A 22 -24.19 21.45 -9.61
N LEU A 23 -23.64 22.20 -10.55
CA LEU A 23 -24.07 23.58 -10.81
C LEU A 23 -25.53 23.64 -11.23
N ALA A 24 -25.97 22.79 -12.16
CA ALA A 24 -27.37 22.76 -12.59
C ALA A 24 -28.32 22.46 -11.42
N VAL A 25 -28.01 21.49 -10.58
CA VAL A 25 -28.81 21.14 -9.40
C VAL A 25 -28.86 22.30 -8.41
N VAL A 26 -27.71 22.91 -8.07
CA VAL A 26 -27.68 24.00 -7.10
C VAL A 26 -28.43 25.24 -7.63
N PHE A 27 -28.22 25.62 -8.89
CA PHE A 27 -28.85 26.81 -9.45
C PHE A 27 -30.33 26.63 -9.81
N LEU A 28 -30.77 25.43 -10.18
CA LEU A 28 -32.18 25.19 -10.51
C LEU A 28 -33.03 24.80 -9.29
N ALA A 29 -32.48 24.01 -8.36
CA ALA A 29 -33.25 23.44 -7.25
C ALA A 29 -33.02 24.15 -5.90
N VAL A 30 -31.85 24.76 -5.68
CA VAL A 30 -31.51 25.36 -4.36
C VAL A 30 -31.59 26.89 -4.41
N ALA A 31 -31.04 27.52 -5.45
CA ALA A 31 -30.98 28.97 -5.58
C ALA A 31 -32.34 29.71 -5.46
N PRO A 32 -33.48 29.18 -5.95
CA PRO A 32 -34.78 29.86 -5.80
C PRO A 32 -35.28 29.95 -4.35
N TYR A 33 -34.84 29.04 -3.48
CA TYR A 33 -35.38 28.88 -2.13
C TYR A 33 -34.39 29.28 -1.03
N SER A 34 -33.13 29.52 -1.39
CA SER A 34 -32.04 29.77 -0.46
C SER A 34 -31.49 31.18 -0.64
N ARG A 35 -30.89 31.73 0.42
CA ARG A 35 -30.19 33.02 0.34
C ARG A 35 -29.05 32.93 -0.68
N THR A 36 -28.84 34.01 -1.42
CA THR A 36 -27.76 34.10 -2.42
C THR A 36 -26.40 33.78 -1.80
N SER A 37 -26.12 34.27 -0.59
CA SER A 37 -24.88 33.99 0.14
C SER A 37 -24.67 32.51 0.44
N HIS A 38 -25.70 31.80 0.89
CA HIS A 38 -25.61 30.37 1.20
C HIS A 38 -25.40 29.54 -0.07
N THR A 39 -26.06 29.93 -1.17
CA THR A 39 -25.95 29.26 -2.47
C THR A 39 -24.53 29.35 -3.02
N TRP A 40 -23.91 30.53 -2.98
CA TRP A 40 -22.50 30.69 -3.42
C TRP A 40 -21.52 29.90 -2.55
N LEU A 41 -21.69 29.95 -1.22
CA LEU A 41 -20.80 29.23 -0.30
C LEU A 41 -20.91 27.71 -0.50
N SER A 42 -22.13 27.20 -0.62
CA SER A 42 -22.40 25.78 -0.84
C SER A 42 -21.85 25.30 -2.17
N SER A 43 -22.04 26.08 -3.24
CA SER A 43 -21.46 25.79 -4.56
C SER A 43 -19.94 25.69 -4.47
N LEU A 44 -19.28 26.64 -3.80
CA LEU A 44 -17.82 26.59 -3.64
C LEU A 44 -17.38 25.35 -2.86
N ALA A 45 -18.07 25.02 -1.77
CA ALA A 45 -17.76 23.86 -0.94
C ALA A 45 -17.93 22.53 -1.69
N LEU A 46 -19.01 22.40 -2.48
CA LEU A 46 -19.27 21.23 -3.33
C LEU A 46 -18.20 21.09 -4.42
N LEU A 47 -17.89 22.17 -5.14
CA LEU A 47 -16.86 22.16 -6.18
C LEU A 47 -15.49 21.80 -5.60
N LEU A 48 -15.14 22.30 -4.43
CA LEU A 48 -13.90 21.93 -3.75
C LEU A 48 -13.86 20.42 -3.42
N ALA A 49 -14.97 19.86 -2.92
CA ALA A 49 -15.07 18.43 -2.63
C ALA A 49 -14.91 17.59 -3.90
N GLU A 50 -15.61 17.94 -4.98
CA GLU A 50 -15.53 17.25 -6.28
C GLU A 50 -14.14 17.34 -6.89
N THR A 51 -13.51 18.52 -6.82
CA THR A 51 -12.14 18.74 -7.32
C THR A 51 -11.14 17.90 -6.53
N ALA A 52 -11.32 17.79 -5.21
CA ALA A 52 -10.46 16.96 -4.37
C ALA A 52 -10.57 15.46 -4.73
N ILE A 53 -11.79 14.96 -4.97
CA ILE A 53 -12.02 13.59 -5.42
C ILE A 53 -11.36 13.36 -6.79
N TYR A 54 -11.58 14.27 -7.73
CA TYR A 54 -10.97 14.19 -9.06
C TYR A 54 -9.44 14.18 -9.00
N GLY A 55 -8.85 15.06 -8.19
CA GLY A 55 -7.41 15.11 -7.94
C GLY A 55 -6.88 13.79 -7.38
N LEU A 56 -7.60 13.18 -6.43
CA LEU A 56 -7.24 11.89 -5.86
C LEU A 56 -7.24 10.77 -6.92
N VAL A 57 -8.27 10.73 -7.77
CA VAL A 57 -8.40 9.72 -8.84
C VAL A 57 -7.29 9.90 -9.88
N LEU A 58 -6.97 11.12 -10.29
CA LEU A 58 -5.84 11.39 -11.19
C LEU A 58 -4.52 10.99 -10.56
N HIS A 59 -4.30 11.31 -9.28
CA HIS A 59 -3.08 10.95 -8.58
C HIS A 59 -2.90 9.43 -8.55
N TYR A 60 -3.97 8.70 -8.19
CA TYR A 60 -4.00 7.24 -8.24
C TYR A 60 -3.67 6.68 -9.64
N LEU A 61 -4.32 7.22 -10.67
CA LEU A 61 -4.06 6.81 -12.06
C LEU A 61 -2.62 7.08 -12.49
N SER A 62 -1.97 8.13 -11.98
CA SER A 62 -0.59 8.47 -12.34
C SER A 62 0.46 7.54 -11.70
N GLN A 63 0.17 6.96 -10.53
CA GLN A 63 1.11 6.10 -9.80
C GLN A 63 1.21 4.64 -10.31
N GLY A 64 0.30 4.18 -11.18
CA GLY A 64 0.42 2.88 -11.86
C GLY A 64 0.57 1.67 -10.93
N LYS A 65 1.45 0.71 -11.28
CA LYS A 65 1.67 -0.56 -10.53
C LYS A 65 2.25 -0.40 -9.12
N ARG A 66 2.76 0.79 -8.74
CA ARG A 66 3.21 1.08 -7.36
C ARG A 66 2.05 1.21 -6.37
N SER A 67 0.79 1.26 -6.84
CA SER A 67 -0.37 1.49 -5.98
C SER A 67 -0.90 0.26 -5.25
N SER A 68 -0.39 -0.96 -5.48
CA SER A 68 -0.98 -2.17 -4.88
C SER A 68 -0.79 -2.23 -3.35
N GLY A 69 0.24 -1.58 -2.81
CA GLY A 69 0.44 -1.41 -1.36
C GLY A 69 -0.30 -0.21 -0.76
N LEU A 70 -0.71 0.77 -1.58
CA LEU A 70 -1.30 2.04 -1.11
C LEU A 70 -2.84 2.05 -1.11
N ILE A 71 -3.48 0.93 -1.48
CA ILE A 71 -4.93 0.79 -1.58
C ILE A 71 -5.67 1.29 -0.32
N PRO A 72 -5.22 0.99 0.92
CA PRO A 72 -5.91 1.47 2.13
C PRO A 72 -5.90 3.00 2.27
N GLY A 73 -4.81 3.66 1.89
CA GLY A 73 -4.66 5.11 1.98
C GLY A 73 -5.60 5.85 1.03
N TYR A 74 -5.68 5.41 -0.23
CA TYR A 74 -6.60 6.00 -1.22
C TYR A 74 -8.07 5.80 -0.85
N LEU A 75 -8.43 4.64 -0.29
CA LEU A 75 -9.78 4.40 0.23
C LEU A 75 -10.13 5.35 1.39
N ALA A 76 -9.18 5.60 2.30
CA ALA A 76 -9.38 6.54 3.39
C ALA A 76 -9.58 7.98 2.89
N PHE A 77 -8.78 8.45 1.93
CA PHE A 77 -8.99 9.78 1.32
C PHE A 77 -10.33 9.89 0.59
N SER A 78 -10.72 8.85 -0.16
CA SER A 78 -12.02 8.81 -0.84
C SER A 78 -13.18 8.86 0.16
N ALA A 79 -13.08 8.11 1.27
CA ALA A 79 -14.08 8.13 2.34
C ALA A 79 -14.19 9.50 3.02
N ILE A 80 -13.06 10.18 3.29
CA ILE A 80 -13.06 11.53 3.86
C ILE A 80 -13.73 12.52 2.91
N ALA A 81 -13.37 12.49 1.63
CA ALA A 81 -13.95 13.40 0.64
C ALA A 81 -15.45 13.15 0.43
N GLY A 82 -15.87 11.89 0.37
CA GLY A 82 -17.28 11.50 0.28
C GLY A 82 -18.09 11.91 1.51
N LEU A 83 -17.54 11.71 2.71
CA LEU A 83 -18.19 12.11 3.96
C LEU A 83 -18.33 13.64 4.05
N TYR A 84 -17.29 14.39 3.67
CA TYR A 84 -17.35 15.84 3.62
C TYR A 84 -18.45 16.33 2.65
N LEU A 85 -18.57 15.70 1.47
CA LEU A 85 -19.62 16.02 0.51
C LEU A 85 -21.03 15.78 1.10
N ILE A 86 -21.23 14.66 1.81
CA ILE A 86 -22.49 14.38 2.52
C ILE A 86 -22.78 15.46 3.57
N VAL A 87 -21.78 15.88 4.35
CA VAL A 87 -21.94 16.94 5.35
C VAL A 87 -22.37 18.26 4.70
N VAL A 88 -21.75 18.64 3.58
CA VAL A 88 -22.13 19.85 2.83
C VAL A 88 -23.58 19.76 2.32
N ILE A 89 -24.00 18.60 1.78
CA ILE A 89 -25.41 18.39 1.38
C ILE A 89 -26.36 18.55 2.57
N VAL A 90 -26.02 17.96 3.72
CA VAL A 90 -26.80 18.11 4.95
C VAL A 90 -26.89 19.57 5.36
N PHE A 91 -25.80 20.34 5.21
CA PHE A 91 -25.83 21.77 5.52
C PHE A 91 -26.74 22.56 4.60
N ILE A 92 -26.75 22.26 3.30
CA ILE A 92 -27.68 22.86 2.33
C ILE A 92 -29.13 22.57 2.74
N ILE A 93 -29.47 21.30 2.98
CA ILE A 93 -30.85 20.89 3.26
C ILE A 93 -31.31 21.42 4.62
N VAL A 94 -30.56 21.16 5.68
CA VAL A 94 -31.01 21.42 7.05
C VAL A 94 -30.80 22.88 7.44
N PHE A 95 -29.61 23.43 7.23
CA PHE A 95 -29.28 24.78 7.72
C PHE A 95 -29.63 25.88 6.73
N SER A 96 -29.64 25.61 5.42
CA SER A 96 -30.05 26.62 4.43
C SER A 96 -31.55 26.59 4.17
N LEU A 97 -32.14 25.43 3.87
CA LEU A 97 -33.55 25.35 3.44
C LEU A 97 -34.54 25.23 4.60
N VAL A 98 -34.21 24.48 5.66
CA VAL A 98 -35.16 24.22 6.77
C VAL A 98 -35.05 25.24 7.90
N LEU A 99 -33.83 25.50 8.39
CA LEU A 99 -33.61 26.33 9.58
C LEU A 99 -33.29 27.80 9.29
N ASP A 100 -33.03 28.16 8.02
CA ASP A 100 -32.66 29.51 7.53
C ASP A 100 -31.71 30.26 8.49
N VAL A 101 -30.61 29.60 8.84
CA VAL A 101 -29.66 30.10 9.85
C VAL A 101 -28.96 31.37 9.35
N SER A 102 -28.46 32.21 10.27
CA SER A 102 -27.67 33.39 9.89
C SER A 102 -26.46 33.02 9.02
N THR A 103 -26.12 33.89 8.06
CA THR A 103 -24.98 33.69 7.15
C THR A 103 -23.66 33.46 7.91
N THR A 104 -23.45 34.18 9.03
CA THR A 104 -22.23 34.06 9.84
C THR A 104 -22.10 32.67 10.45
N SER A 105 -23.17 32.13 11.02
CA SER A 105 -23.19 30.77 11.57
C SER A 105 -23.02 29.73 10.46
N TYR A 106 -23.64 29.95 9.30
CA TYR A 106 -23.56 29.05 8.15
C TYR A 106 -22.12 28.95 7.59
N VAL A 107 -21.43 30.09 7.51
CA VAL A 107 -20.01 30.17 7.15
C VAL A 107 -19.16 29.43 8.18
N LEU A 108 -19.39 29.67 9.47
CA LEU A 108 -18.63 29.02 10.54
C LEU A 108 -18.77 27.49 10.48
N LEU A 109 -19.98 26.97 10.23
CA LEU A 109 -20.22 25.53 10.08
C LEU A 109 -19.38 24.93 8.94
N HIS A 110 -19.34 25.59 7.78
CA HIS A 110 -18.51 25.15 6.64
C HIS A 110 -17.02 25.16 6.97
N PHE A 111 -16.53 26.21 7.64
CA PHE A 111 -15.13 26.28 8.07
C PHE A 111 -14.77 25.17 9.05
N ILE A 112 -15.65 24.87 10.02
CA ILE A 112 -15.43 23.78 10.98
C ILE A 112 -15.39 22.44 10.25
N ALA A 113 -16.35 22.17 9.36
CA ALA A 113 -16.39 20.92 8.61
C ALA A 113 -15.14 20.75 7.73
N LEU A 114 -14.72 21.82 7.05
CA LEU A 114 -13.51 21.82 6.22
C LEU A 114 -12.25 21.58 7.07
N ALA A 115 -12.15 22.22 8.24
CA ALA A 115 -11.01 22.03 9.15
C ALA A 115 -10.92 20.58 9.63
N ILE A 116 -12.04 19.96 10.00
CA ILE A 116 -12.09 18.54 10.40
C ILE A 116 -11.63 17.64 9.23
N ALA A 117 -12.15 17.87 8.02
CA ALA A 117 -11.75 17.10 6.85
C ALA A 117 -10.25 17.25 6.54
N ALA A 118 -9.71 18.47 6.66
CA ALA A 118 -8.29 18.74 6.46
C ALA A 118 -7.40 18.05 7.51
N ILE A 119 -7.81 18.03 8.77
CA ILE A 119 -7.10 17.32 9.85
C ILE A 119 -7.08 15.81 9.57
N MET A 120 -8.24 15.24 9.23
CA MET A 120 -8.35 13.81 8.89
C MET A 120 -7.48 13.45 7.68
N ALA A 121 -7.52 14.25 6.61
CA ALA A 121 -6.68 14.04 5.43
C ALA A 121 -5.19 14.15 5.76
N SER A 122 -4.80 15.08 6.64
CA SER A 122 -3.41 15.24 7.10
C SER A 122 -2.94 14.02 7.91
N LEU A 123 -3.79 13.49 8.80
CA LEU A 123 -3.53 12.27 9.56
C LEU A 123 -3.33 11.06 8.64
N VAL A 124 -4.20 10.89 7.64
CA VAL A 124 -4.04 9.81 6.64
C VAL A 124 -2.75 10.00 5.84
N THR A 125 -2.40 11.23 5.46
CA THR A 125 -1.13 11.52 4.77
C THR A 125 0.07 11.10 5.62
N LEU A 126 0.06 11.42 6.91
CA LEU A 126 1.12 11.03 7.83
C LEU A 126 1.20 9.50 7.99
N TYR A 127 0.05 8.83 8.11
CA TYR A 127 -0.02 7.37 8.19
C TYR A 127 0.53 6.71 6.93
N VAL A 128 0.12 7.17 5.74
CA VAL A 128 0.62 6.64 4.47
C VAL A 128 2.11 6.86 4.35
N ARG A 129 2.62 8.07 4.65
CA ARG A 129 4.06 8.35 4.64
C ARG A 129 4.84 7.51 5.63
N HIS A 130 4.28 7.24 6.80
CA HIS A 130 4.92 6.41 7.81
C HIS A 130 4.96 4.94 7.39
N SER A 131 3.87 4.43 6.80
CA SER A 131 3.85 3.09 6.19
C SER A 131 4.84 2.99 5.04
N GLU A 132 4.92 4.00 4.17
CA GLU A 132 5.91 4.05 3.09
C GLU A 132 7.35 4.09 3.61
N GLN A 133 7.61 4.67 4.78
CA GLN A 133 8.93 4.66 5.41
C GLN A 133 9.25 3.32 6.10
N GLN A 134 8.24 2.61 6.62
CA GLN A 134 8.43 1.29 7.23
C GLN A 134 8.57 0.18 6.17
N ASP A 135 7.79 0.26 5.09
CA ASP A 135 7.81 -0.71 3.98
C ASP A 135 8.85 -0.34 2.91
N GLY A 136 9.37 0.89 2.93
CA GLY A 136 10.20 1.48 1.88
C GLY A 136 11.50 2.12 2.38
N ASP A 137 12.06 1.67 3.50
CA ASP A 137 13.45 1.90 3.84
C ASP A 137 14.34 0.74 3.34
N PRO A 138 14.77 0.76 2.07
CA PRO A 138 15.76 -0.20 1.58
C PRO A 138 17.12 0.02 2.26
N SER A 139 17.38 1.15 2.94
CA SER A 139 18.68 1.42 3.56
C SER A 139 18.91 0.64 4.86
N SER A 140 17.86 0.36 5.64
CA SER A 140 17.99 -0.42 6.88
C SER A 140 17.98 -1.93 6.65
N SER A 141 17.23 -2.43 5.65
CA SER A 141 17.21 -3.85 5.27
C SER A 141 18.43 -4.30 4.46
N SER A 142 19.01 -3.40 3.66
CA SER A 142 20.23 -3.62 2.86
C SER A 142 21.44 -4.11 3.68
N ILE A 143 21.57 -3.67 4.93
CA ILE A 143 22.73 -3.97 5.77
C ILE A 143 22.53 -5.27 6.56
N GLN A 144 21.30 -5.79 6.69
CA GLN A 144 20.96 -6.86 7.63
C GLN A 144 20.51 -8.18 6.97
N TRP A 145 20.38 -8.25 5.64
CA TRP A 145 19.86 -9.46 4.97
C TRP A 145 20.70 -10.72 5.24
N VAL A 146 22.04 -10.62 5.28
CA VAL A 146 22.92 -11.78 5.55
C VAL A 146 22.72 -12.30 6.98
N PRO A 147 22.84 -11.48 8.05
CA PRO A 147 22.51 -11.91 9.41
C PRO A 147 21.12 -12.54 9.53
N GLU A 148 20.08 -11.89 9.00
CA GLU A 148 18.69 -12.34 9.16
C GLU A 148 18.38 -13.66 8.44
N VAL A 149 18.91 -13.83 7.23
CA VAL A 149 18.81 -15.10 6.51
C VAL A 149 19.54 -16.20 7.27
N ARG A 150 20.72 -15.91 7.83
CA ARG A 150 21.49 -16.92 8.58
C ARG A 150 20.82 -17.31 9.89
N ASP A 151 20.22 -16.37 10.60
CA ASP A 151 19.43 -16.66 11.81
C ASP A 151 18.22 -17.55 11.49
N SER A 152 17.56 -17.29 10.36
CA SER A 152 16.45 -18.13 9.87
C SER A 152 16.92 -19.52 9.43
N LEU A 153 18.10 -19.64 8.82
CA LEU A 153 18.67 -20.95 8.48
C LEU A 153 19.13 -21.72 9.72
N LEU A 154 19.60 -21.02 10.75
CA LEU A 154 19.97 -21.63 12.02
C LEU A 154 18.75 -22.21 12.74
N SER A 155 17.62 -21.49 12.77
CA SER A 155 16.38 -22.01 13.35
C SER A 155 15.89 -23.25 12.61
N ILE A 156 15.96 -23.25 11.27
CA ILE A 156 15.65 -24.43 10.45
C ILE A 156 16.55 -25.62 10.82
N LYS A 157 17.86 -25.42 10.94
CA LYS A 157 18.80 -26.48 11.33
C LYS A 157 18.44 -27.08 12.70
N GLN A 158 18.15 -26.24 13.69
CA GLN A 158 17.73 -26.67 15.02
C GLN A 158 16.41 -27.46 14.98
N GLU A 159 15.46 -27.07 14.13
CA GLU A 159 14.21 -27.81 13.96
C GLU A 159 14.43 -29.19 13.33
N LEU A 160 15.30 -29.29 12.33
CA LEU A 160 15.63 -30.54 11.63
C LEU A 160 16.45 -31.51 12.51
N GLU A 161 17.31 -31.00 13.40
CA GLU A 161 18.04 -31.82 14.38
C GLU A 161 17.10 -32.63 15.30
N GLY A 162 15.88 -32.14 15.52
CA GLY A 162 14.86 -32.84 16.29
C GLY A 162 14.15 -33.97 15.55
N TRP A 163 14.48 -34.25 14.29
CA TRP A 163 13.81 -35.26 13.46
C TRP A 163 14.74 -36.45 13.20
N ASN A 164 14.32 -37.65 13.58
CA ASN A 164 15.10 -38.90 13.40
C ASN A 164 14.73 -39.65 12.10
N ASP A 165 14.78 -38.96 10.96
CA ASP A 165 14.43 -39.49 9.63
C ASP A 165 15.57 -39.22 8.61
N GLU A 166 15.78 -40.13 7.66
CA GLU A 166 16.68 -39.96 6.51
C GLU A 166 16.34 -38.69 5.70
N ALA A 167 15.06 -38.36 5.53
CA ALA A 167 14.62 -37.15 4.85
C ALA A 167 15.09 -35.87 5.58
N SER A 168 15.10 -35.87 6.92
CA SER A 168 15.66 -34.77 7.71
C SER A 168 17.16 -34.63 7.48
N SER A 169 17.90 -35.74 7.45
CA SER A 169 19.35 -35.71 7.19
C SER A 169 19.69 -35.09 5.84
N ARG A 170 18.90 -35.41 4.79
CA ARG A 170 19.06 -34.80 3.45
C ARG A 170 18.76 -33.31 3.47
N LEU A 171 17.63 -32.90 4.04
CA LEU A 171 17.25 -31.48 4.14
C LEU A 171 18.26 -30.68 4.97
N SER A 172 18.79 -31.25 6.05
CA SER A 172 19.81 -30.62 6.89
C SER A 172 21.09 -30.33 6.09
N LYS A 173 21.51 -31.25 5.22
CA LYS A 173 22.63 -31.02 4.28
C LYS A 173 22.32 -29.90 3.28
N ASP A 174 21.11 -29.88 2.71
CA ASP A 174 20.72 -28.85 1.76
C ASP A 174 20.68 -27.46 2.40
N VAL A 175 20.14 -27.34 3.62
CA VAL A 175 20.14 -26.11 4.42
C VAL A 175 21.57 -25.70 4.81
N ALA A 176 22.45 -26.65 5.13
CA ALA A 176 23.85 -26.37 5.39
C ALA A 176 24.57 -25.79 4.16
N ASN A 177 24.34 -26.36 2.99
CA ASN A 177 24.86 -25.84 1.72
C ASN A 177 24.33 -24.43 1.41
N LEU A 178 23.06 -24.15 1.74
CA LEU A 178 22.47 -22.83 1.57
C LEU A 178 23.09 -21.80 2.52
N ASP A 179 23.27 -22.13 3.80
CA ASP A 179 23.96 -21.26 4.78
C ASP A 179 25.40 -20.97 4.36
N GLU A 180 26.10 -21.94 3.77
CA GLU A 180 27.44 -21.72 3.22
C GLU A 180 27.42 -20.69 2.07
N LYS A 181 26.47 -20.80 1.13
CA LYS A 181 26.31 -19.82 0.05
C LYS A 181 26.00 -18.42 0.58
N VAL A 182 25.18 -18.30 1.62
CA VAL A 182 24.86 -17.01 2.26
C VAL A 182 26.09 -16.46 3.00
N ARG A 183 26.83 -17.30 3.73
CA ARG A 183 28.06 -16.92 4.43
C ARG A 183 29.12 -16.33 3.50
N TYR A 184 29.26 -16.88 2.29
CA TYR A 184 30.19 -16.38 1.28
C TYR A 184 29.58 -15.32 0.34
N SER A 185 28.34 -14.89 0.60
CA SER A 185 27.75 -13.78 -0.15
C SER A 185 28.24 -12.44 0.38
N ASP A 186 28.42 -11.48 -0.52
CA ASP A 186 28.86 -10.14 -0.17
C ASP A 186 27.75 -9.42 0.64
N PRO A 187 28.03 -8.98 1.89
CA PRO A 187 27.05 -8.29 2.72
C PRO A 187 26.73 -6.88 2.19
N THR A 188 27.53 -6.35 1.26
CA THR A 188 27.26 -5.07 0.62
C THR A 188 26.00 -5.20 -0.23
N SER A 189 24.98 -4.42 0.08
CA SER A 189 23.77 -4.31 -0.73
C SER A 189 23.77 -3.04 -1.58
N HIS A 190 22.96 -3.05 -2.64
CA HIS A 190 22.73 -1.93 -3.53
C HIS A 190 21.22 -1.70 -3.64
N PRO A 191 20.71 -0.44 -3.73
CA PRO A 191 19.26 -0.18 -3.74
C PRO A 191 18.47 -0.94 -4.82
N SER A 192 19.10 -1.25 -5.95
CA SER A 192 18.48 -2.05 -7.04
C SER A 192 18.38 -3.55 -6.75
N LEU A 193 18.95 -4.03 -5.65
CA LEU A 193 18.92 -5.42 -5.20
C LEU A 193 18.01 -5.63 -3.99
N ALA A 194 17.53 -4.55 -3.35
CA ALA A 194 16.72 -4.61 -2.13
C ALA A 194 15.50 -5.53 -2.28
N ASP A 195 14.76 -5.42 -3.39
CA ASP A 195 13.61 -6.29 -3.67
C ASP A 195 14.01 -7.78 -3.73
N THR A 196 15.16 -8.08 -4.34
CA THR A 196 15.66 -9.46 -4.46
C THR A 196 16.12 -10.00 -3.10
N GLU A 197 16.71 -9.15 -2.25
CA GLU A 197 17.14 -9.52 -0.89
C GLU A 197 15.94 -9.76 0.03
N ALA A 198 14.92 -8.91 -0.05
CA ALA A 198 13.65 -9.11 0.64
C ALA A 198 12.94 -10.40 0.19
N ASP A 199 12.94 -10.69 -1.11
CA ASP A 199 12.39 -11.94 -1.65
C ASP A 199 13.12 -13.18 -1.11
N VAL A 200 14.46 -13.14 -1.03
CA VAL A 200 15.25 -14.23 -0.45
C VAL A 200 14.89 -14.44 1.02
N LEU A 201 14.83 -13.36 1.81
CA LEU A 201 14.47 -13.42 3.22
C LEU A 201 13.07 -14.02 3.42
N ASN A 202 12.09 -13.53 2.67
CA ASN A 202 10.71 -14.03 2.72
C ASN A 202 10.61 -15.52 2.40
N GLN A 203 11.36 -15.99 1.40
CA GLN A 203 11.37 -17.41 1.03
C GLN A 203 12.03 -18.29 2.09
N VAL A 204 13.08 -17.82 2.75
CA VAL A 204 13.73 -18.55 3.86
C VAL A 204 12.82 -18.59 5.09
N GLN A 205 12.11 -17.50 5.42
CA GLN A 205 11.13 -17.50 6.51
C GLN A 205 9.91 -18.37 6.19
N LEU A 206 9.48 -18.43 4.94
CA LEU A 206 8.44 -19.36 4.50
C LEU A 206 8.91 -20.81 4.65
N LEU A 207 10.14 -21.10 4.21
CA LEU A 207 10.76 -22.41 4.36
C LEU A 207 10.79 -22.86 5.83
N ALA A 208 11.16 -21.96 6.76
CA ALA A 208 11.13 -22.25 8.19
C ALA A 208 9.73 -22.61 8.69
N ARG A 209 8.71 -21.86 8.26
CA ARG A 209 7.30 -22.15 8.61
C ARG A 209 6.82 -23.47 8.04
N GLU A 210 7.17 -23.79 6.79
CA GLU A 210 6.81 -25.06 6.17
C GLU A 210 7.45 -26.25 6.90
N ILE A 211 8.74 -26.16 7.25
CA ILE A 211 9.44 -27.19 8.02
C ILE A 211 8.79 -27.38 9.40
N ASN A 212 8.48 -26.30 10.12
CA ASN A 212 7.77 -26.40 11.40
C ASN A 212 6.38 -27.06 11.25
N GLY A 213 5.66 -26.74 10.18
CA GLY A 213 4.37 -27.33 9.84
C GLY A 213 4.46 -28.83 9.55
N LEU A 214 5.51 -29.28 8.86
CA LEU A 214 5.75 -30.69 8.56
C LEU A 214 5.96 -31.54 9.81
N LYS A 215 6.64 -31.01 10.84
CA LYS A 215 6.79 -31.74 12.12
C LYS A 215 5.44 -32.13 12.74
N LYS A 216 4.39 -31.35 12.48
CA LYS A 216 3.04 -31.56 13.04
C LYS A 216 2.18 -32.48 12.19
N ALA A 217 2.47 -32.63 10.89
CA ALA A 217 1.75 -33.50 9.98
C ALA A 217 2.60 -34.74 9.70
N ALA A 218 2.16 -35.91 10.18
CA ALA A 218 2.91 -37.17 10.13
C ALA A 218 3.13 -37.77 8.71
N GLU A 219 3.06 -36.96 7.65
CA GLU A 219 3.15 -37.37 6.24
C GLU A 219 4.37 -36.74 5.56
N ALA A 220 5.55 -37.32 5.80
CA ALA A 220 6.82 -36.85 5.22
C ALA A 220 7.02 -37.21 3.73
N ASN A 221 6.20 -38.11 3.18
CA ASN A 221 6.41 -38.65 1.83
C ASN A 221 5.92 -37.68 0.75
N GLY A 222 6.86 -37.00 0.10
CA GLY A 222 6.66 -36.08 -1.04
C GLY A 222 6.83 -34.60 -0.71
N GLN A 223 6.67 -34.20 0.56
CA GLN A 223 6.90 -32.82 0.99
C GLN A 223 8.39 -32.49 1.15
N SER A 224 9.22 -33.47 1.52
CA SER A 224 10.68 -33.31 1.58
C SER A 224 11.30 -32.95 0.22
N GLU A 225 10.85 -33.55 -0.89
CA GLU A 225 11.34 -33.21 -2.23
C GLU A 225 10.92 -31.80 -2.68
N ARG A 226 9.72 -31.34 -2.27
CA ARG A 226 9.28 -29.97 -2.53
C ARG A 226 10.15 -28.96 -1.77
N ILE A 227 10.44 -29.23 -0.50
CA ILE A 227 11.32 -28.38 0.32
C ILE A 227 12.74 -28.36 -0.24
N GLY A 228 13.27 -29.51 -0.67
CA GLY A 228 14.57 -29.60 -1.34
C GLY A 228 14.63 -28.72 -2.60
N ARG A 229 13.58 -28.73 -3.44
CA ARG A 229 13.48 -27.83 -4.59
C ARG A 229 13.44 -26.36 -4.19
N GLN A 230 12.69 -26.00 -3.15
CA GLN A 230 12.63 -24.63 -2.67
C GLN A 230 13.99 -24.14 -2.16
N ILE A 231 14.76 -24.99 -1.46
CA ILE A 231 16.14 -24.67 -1.04
C ILE A 231 17.02 -24.39 -2.26
N GLN A 232 16.91 -25.19 -3.32
CA GLN A 232 17.64 -24.97 -4.56
C GLN A 232 17.24 -23.66 -5.25
N GLU A 233 15.95 -23.32 -5.28
CA GLU A 233 15.44 -22.07 -5.84
C GLU A 233 15.99 -20.85 -5.10
N ILE A 234 15.98 -20.87 -3.75
CA ILE A 234 16.58 -19.82 -2.92
C ILE A 234 18.08 -19.69 -3.22
N GLY A 235 18.79 -20.82 -3.32
CA GLY A 235 20.20 -20.84 -3.70
C GLY A 235 20.48 -20.22 -5.07
N ASN A 236 19.59 -20.43 -6.05
CA ASN A 236 19.68 -19.83 -7.37
C ASN A 236 19.38 -18.32 -7.34
N LEU A 237 18.46 -17.86 -6.50
CA LEU A 237 18.17 -16.44 -6.30
C LEU A 237 19.37 -15.70 -5.72
N ILE A 238 20.02 -16.27 -4.70
CA ILE A 238 21.25 -15.72 -4.11
C ILE A 238 22.37 -15.64 -5.16
N ALA A 239 22.54 -16.69 -5.98
CA ALA A 239 23.54 -16.67 -7.05
C ALA A 239 23.28 -15.56 -8.09
N ARG A 240 22.02 -15.39 -8.49
CA ARG A 240 21.61 -14.29 -9.40
C ARG A 240 21.83 -12.91 -8.79
N ARG A 241 21.50 -12.74 -7.51
CA ARG A 241 21.75 -11.51 -6.76
C ARG A 241 23.24 -11.17 -6.77
N ASN A 242 24.11 -12.14 -6.46
CA ASN A 242 25.55 -11.94 -6.45
C ASN A 242 26.09 -11.60 -7.85
N GLN A 243 25.59 -12.25 -8.90
CA GLN A 243 25.98 -11.91 -10.28
C GLN A 243 25.59 -10.48 -10.66
N LYS A 244 24.38 -10.03 -10.28
CA LYS A 244 23.95 -8.64 -10.49
C LYS A 244 24.80 -7.65 -9.69
N LEU A 245 25.15 -7.97 -8.46
CA LEU A 245 26.02 -7.11 -7.64
C LEU A 245 27.39 -6.91 -8.31
N ILE A 246 27.97 -7.96 -8.89
CA ILE A 246 29.23 -7.86 -9.64
C ILE A 246 29.08 -6.91 -10.84
N GLN A 247 27.96 -7.00 -11.58
CA GLN A 247 27.69 -6.10 -12.72
C GLN A 247 27.48 -4.64 -12.31
N LEU A 248 27.00 -4.39 -11.08
CA LEU A 248 26.80 -3.03 -10.56
C LEU A 248 28.09 -2.42 -9.99
N LYS A 249 29.10 -3.25 -9.69
CA LYS A 249 30.40 -2.84 -9.17
C LYS A 249 31.46 -2.63 -10.25
N GLY A 250 31.27 -3.18 -11.45
CA GLY A 250 32.16 -3.03 -12.60
C GLY A 250 31.75 -1.87 -13.50
#